data_AF-A0A2D6AR83-F1
#
_entry.id   AF-A0A2D6AR83-F1
#
_cell.length_a   1.000
_cell.length_b   1.000
_cell.length_c   1.000
_cell.angle_alpha   90.00
_cell.angle_beta   90.00
_cell.angle_gamma   90.00
#
_symmetry.space_group_name_H-M   'P 1'
#
loop_
_entity.id
_entity.type
_entity.pdbx_description
1 polymer ?
#
loop_
_entity_poly.entity_id
_entity_poly.type
_entity_poly.pdbx_seq_one_letter_code
_entity_poly.pdbx_strand_id
1 'polypeptide(L)' 'MNDNLLKEILRDIELSSKYQITPEMIDKAKLAPPYENPVIEYLAVIIRSKMVDMHGDVTVYNQIKNLIR' A
#
# COMPACT_ATOMS: atom_id res chain seq x y z
N MET A 1 -0.36 -12.99 1.28
CA MET A 1 -1.02 -12.49 0.06
C MET A 1 -1.15 -10.97 0.10
N ASN A 2 -1.66 -10.41 1.19
CA ASN A 2 -2.00 -8.98 1.28
C ASN A 2 -0.78 -8.04 1.40
N ASP A 3 0.31 -8.47 2.05
CA ASP A 3 1.56 -7.66 2.10
C ASP A 3 2.19 -7.46 0.70
N ASN A 4 1.99 -8.41 -0.22
CA ASN A 4 2.45 -8.23 -1.60
C ASN A 4 1.66 -7.11 -2.30
N LEU A 5 0.37 -6.94 -2.00
CA LEU A 5 -0.44 -5.85 -2.56
C LEU A 5 0.10 -4.48 -2.14
N LEU A 6 0.41 -4.33 -0.86
CA LEU A 6 1.02 -3.10 -0.34
C LEU A 6 2.38 -2.84 -1.00
N LYS A 7 3.22 -3.86 -1.12
CA LYS A 7 4.52 -3.74 -1.80
C LYS A 7 4.38 -3.37 -3.28
N GLU A 8 3.41 -3.93 -3.99
CA GLU A 8 3.11 -3.60 -5.39
C GLU A 8 2.67 -2.14 -5.56
N ILE A 9 1.84 -1.63 -4.64
CA ILE A 9 1.39 -0.22 -4.64
C ILE A 9 2.56 0.72 -4.32
N LEU A 10 3.38 0.38 -3.33
CA LEU A 10 4.54 1.18 -2.94
C LEU A 10 5.65 1.19 -3.99
N ARG A 11 5.71 0.16 -4.87
CA ARG A 11 6.62 0.08 -6.01
C ARG A 11 6.21 0.96 -7.18
N ASP A 12 5.03 1.57 -7.14
CA ASP A 12 4.61 2.53 -8.16
C ASP A 12 5.60 3.70 -8.20
N ILE A 13 6.11 4.03 -9.39
CA ILE A 13 7.20 5.00 -9.57
C ILE A 13 6.73 6.41 -9.18
N GLU A 14 5.46 6.76 -9.48
CA GLU A 14 4.93 8.08 -9.14
C GLU A 14 4.79 8.22 -7.62
N LEU A 15 4.32 7.17 -6.96
CA LEU A 15 4.11 7.13 -5.52
C LEU A 15 5.43 7.11 -4.75
N SER A 16 6.34 6.21 -5.12
CA SER A 16 7.65 6.09 -4.51
C SER A 16 8.48 7.37 -4.67
N SER A 17 8.39 8.02 -5.84
CA SER A 17 9.05 9.30 -6.08
C SER A 17 8.42 10.44 -5.27
N LYS A 18 7.09 10.54 -5.25
CA LYS A 18 6.35 11.60 -4.51
C LYS A 18 6.56 11.53 -3.00
N TYR A 19 6.65 10.33 -2.45
CA TYR A 19 6.74 10.11 -1.00
C TYR A 19 8.13 9.65 -0.54
N GLN A 20 9.14 9.72 -1.41
CA GLN A 20 10.52 9.32 -1.13
C GLN A 20 10.63 7.91 -0.52
N ILE A 21 9.85 6.97 -1.04
CA ILE A 21 9.80 5.60 -0.52
C ILE A 21 10.99 4.82 -1.05
N THR A 22 11.87 4.40 -0.14
CA THR A 22 13.05 3.61 -0.50
C THR A 22 12.73 2.12 -0.62
N PRO A 23 13.50 1.35 -1.40
CA PRO A 23 13.28 -0.09 -1.53
C PRO A 23 13.33 -0.84 -0.19
N GLU A 24 14.14 -0.38 0.77
CA GLU A 24 14.19 -0.95 2.12
C GLU A 24 12.86 -0.78 2.88
N MET A 25 12.20 0.36 2.70
CA MET A 25 10.90 0.63 3.33
C MET A 25 9.80 -0.20 2.70
N ILE A 26 9.86 -0.43 1.39
CA ILE A 26 8.96 -1.36 0.70
C ILE A 26 9.19 -2.78 1.22
N ASP A 27 10.44 -3.20 1.41
CA ASP A 27 10.72 -4.56 1.84
C ASP A 27 10.26 -4.82 3.29
N LYS A 28 10.42 -3.81 4.15
CA LYS A 28 9.90 -3.77 5.53
C LYS A 28 8.41 -3.47 5.62
N ALA A 29 7.76 -3.01 4.54
CA ALA A 29 6.36 -2.64 4.56
C ALA A 29 5.50 -3.86 4.93
N LYS A 30 4.70 -3.69 5.98
CA LYS A 30 3.76 -4.69 6.45
C LYS A 30 2.38 -4.07 6.60
N LEU A 31 1.35 -4.91 6.48
CA LEU A 31 -0.02 -4.49 6.78
C LEU A 31 -0.30 -4.41 8.29
N ALA A 32 0.56 -4.98 9.12
CA ALA A 32 0.45 -4.95 10.58
C ALA A 32 1.52 -4.03 11.18
N PRO A 33 1.23 -3.34 12.31
CA PRO A 33 2.18 -2.49 12.98
C PRO A 33 3.41 -3.27 13.51
N PRO A 34 4.52 -2.58 13.81
CA PRO A 34 4.73 -1.13 13.78
C PRO A 34 5.05 -0.57 12.38
N TYR A 35 4.56 0.64 12.09
CA TYR A 35 4.81 1.34 10.83
C TYR A 35 5.87 2.43 11.04
N GLU A 36 6.99 2.35 10.31
CA GLU A 36 8.04 3.37 10.38
C GLU A 36 7.69 4.62 9.54
N ASN A 37 6.76 4.51 8.59
CA ASN A 37 6.40 5.60 7.69
C ASN A 37 4.86 5.82 7.63
N PRO A 38 4.39 7.07 7.81
CA PRO A 38 2.96 7.40 7.84
C PRO A 38 2.24 7.12 6.51
N VAL A 39 2.95 7.14 5.37
CA VAL A 39 2.38 6.79 4.06
C VAL A 39 2.12 5.29 3.96
N ILE A 40 3.04 4.48 4.48
CA ILE A 40 2.86 3.02 4.55
C ILE A 40 1.70 2.69 5.49
N GLU A 41 1.59 3.37 6.63
CA GLU A 41 0.46 3.24 7.55
C GLU A 41 -0.86 3.60 6.87
N TYR A 42 -0.93 4.77 6.23
CA TYR A 42 -2.13 5.24 5.54
C TYR A 42 -2.59 4.26 4.46
N LEU A 43 -1.66 3.77 3.62
CA LEU A 43 -1.95 2.78 2.59
C LEU A 43 -2.35 1.42 3.20
N ALA A 44 -1.68 0.98 4.27
CA ALA A 44 -2.03 -0.26 4.96
C ALA A 44 -3.45 -0.22 5.56
N VAL A 45 -3.83 0.92 6.14
CA VAL A 45 -5.18 1.16 6.67
C VAL A 45 -6.23 1.16 5.55
N ILE A 46 -5.95 1.82 4.42
CA ILE A 46 -6.86 1.82 3.26
C ILE A 46 -7.03 0.40 2.71
N ILE A 47 -5.93 -0.33 2.51
CA ILE A 47 -5.96 -1.71 2.01
C ILE A 47 -6.79 -2.59 2.96
N ARG A 48 -6.57 -2.49 4.27
CA ARG A 48 -7.36 -3.23 5.27
C ARG A 48 -8.84 -2.87 5.22
N SER A 49 -9.16 -1.58 5.22
CA SER A 49 -10.54 -1.10 5.19
C SER A 49 -11.27 -1.56 3.92
N LYS A 50 -10.62 -1.47 2.75
CA LYS A 50 -11.19 -1.89 1.47
C LYS A 50 -11.33 -3.40 1.33
N MET A 51 -10.43 -4.19 1.91
CA MET A 51 -10.57 -5.66 1.93
C MET A 51 -11.68 -6.16 2.86
N VAL A 52 -11.99 -5.42 3.92
CA VAL A 52 -13.16 -5.74 4.78
C VAL A 52 -14.46 -5.51 4.01
N ASP A 53 -14.49 -4.49 3.15
CA ASP A 53 -15.65 -4.13 2.34
C ASP A 53 -15.77 -4.93 1.01
N MET A 54 -14.66 -5.46 0.48
CA MET A 54 -14.59 -6.07 -0.86
C MET A 54 -13.89 -7.43 -0.86
N HIS A 55 -14.56 -8.45 -1.42
CA HIS A 55 -14.01 -9.80 -1.61
C HIS A 55 -13.08 -9.90 -2.85
N GLY A 56 -11.97 -9.15 -2.91
CA GLY A 56 -10.94 -9.39 -3.93
C GLY A 56 -9.81 -8.36 -4.03
N ASP A 57 -8.57 -8.84 -3.99
CA ASP A 57 -7.33 -8.04 -4.04
C ASP A 57 -7.23 -7.12 -5.28
N VAL A 58 -7.71 -7.59 -6.44
CA VAL A 58 -7.61 -6.85 -7.72
C VAL A 58 -8.46 -5.58 -7.71
N THR A 59 -9.65 -5.63 -7.10
CA THR A 59 -10.55 -4.47 -7.01
C THR A 59 -9.96 -3.41 -6.07
N VAL A 60 -9.40 -3.86 -4.96
CA VAL A 60 -8.72 -2.99 -3.98
C VAL A 60 -7.50 -2.32 -4.62
N TYR A 61 -6.68 -3.06 -5.38
CA TYR A 61 -5.53 -2.51 -6.12
C TYR A 61 -5.95 -1.39 -7.08
N ASN A 62 -6.94 -1.63 -7.93
CA ASN A 62 -7.39 -0.66 -8.93
C ASN A 62 -8.00 0.60 -8.29
N GLN A 63 -8.72 0.46 -7.16
CA GLN A 63 -9.24 1.63 -6.45
C GLN A 63 -8.14 2.47 -5.81
N ILE A 64 -7.17 1.81 -5.16
CA ILE A 64 -6.06 2.52 -4.54
C ILE A 64 -5.23 3.23 -5.62
N LYS A 65 -4.90 2.53 -6.70
CA LYS A 65 -4.16 3.13 -7.83
C LYS A 65 -4.88 4.36 -8.42
N ASN A 66 -6.20 4.30 -8.55
CA ASN A 66 -7.00 5.45 -9.00
C ASN A 66 -7.13 6.59 -7.96
N LEU A 67 -6.90 6.34 -6.66
CA LEU A 67 -6.86 7.39 -5.63
C LEU A 67 -5.54 8.17 -5.63
N ILE A 68 -4.47 7.55 -6.09
CA ILE A 68 -3.13 8.15 -6.07
C ILE A 68 -2.82 8.91 -7.38
N ARG A 69 -3.52 8.56 -8.47
CA ARG A 69 -3.43 9.17 -9.80
C ARG A 69 -4.19 10.50 -9.87
#